data_AF-A0A352GGA6-F1
#
_entry.id   AF-A0A352GGA6-F1
#
_cell.length_a   1.000
_cell.length_b   1.000
_cell.length_c   1.000
_cell.angle_alpha   90.00
_cell.angle_beta   90.00
_cell.angle_gamma   90.00
#
_symmetry.space_group_name_H-M   'P 1'
#
loop_
_entity.id
_entity.type
_entity.pdbx_description
1 polymer ?
#
loop_
_entity_poly.entity_id
_entity_poly.type
_entity_poly.pdbx_seq_one_letter_code
_entity_poly.pdbx_strand_id
1 'polypeptide(L)'
;MIRTPQEAYDALIKNGDVRPDPAQAHAIGRLQRLSERLQGYGSQMGRSGWAARLGLGGRKQPAPKGIYMWGGVGRGKTMLMDLFFEHTPVEAKKHVHFHAFMQEVHRRIHAFREAQKAGKVGEEKDPLPALARVIVDQAWLLAFDEFHVTDIADAMILGRLFETLFEQGVVVVATSNRHP
;
A
#
# COMPACT_ATOMS: atom_id res chain seq x y z
N MET A 1 -25.64 3.76 -3.64
CA MET A 1 -24.73 3.23 -4.67
C MET A 1 -23.31 3.47 -4.21
N ILE A 2 -22.48 2.43 -4.15
CA ILE A 2 -21.04 2.60 -3.92
C ILE A 2 -20.47 3.23 -5.19
N ARG A 3 -19.87 4.42 -5.08
CA ARG A 3 -19.17 5.04 -6.20
C ARG A 3 -17.81 4.38 -6.37
N THR A 4 -17.38 4.21 -7.62
CA THR A 4 -16.00 3.89 -7.99
C THR A 4 -15.09 5.13 -7.88
N PRO A 5 -13.75 4.98 -7.85
CA PRO A 5 -12.83 6.12 -7.84
C PRO A 5 -13.10 7.14 -8.97
N GLN A 6 -13.36 6.65 -10.19
CA GLN A 6 -13.67 7.54 -11.33
C GLN A 6 -14.99 8.30 -11.12
N GLU A 7 -16.06 7.61 -10.71
CA GLU A 7 -17.36 8.25 -10.48
C GLU A 7 -17.33 9.27 -9.35
N ALA A 8 -16.49 9.04 -8.33
CA ALA A 8 -16.29 9.99 -7.25
C ALA A 8 -15.58 11.26 -7.75
N TYR A 9 -14.53 11.12 -8.57
CA TYR A 9 -13.86 12.25 -9.21
C TYR A 9 -14.80 13.03 -10.16
N ASP A 10 -15.55 12.32 -11.01
CA ASP A 10 -16.48 12.95 -11.95
C ASP A 10 -17.59 13.73 -11.22
N ALA A 11 -18.00 13.28 -10.05
CA ALA A 11 -18.94 14.00 -9.20
C ALA A 11 -18.34 15.31 -8.65
N LEU A 12 -17.06 15.34 -8.25
CA LEU A 12 -16.39 16.57 -7.81
C LEU A 12 -16.30 17.60 -8.96
N ILE A 13 -16.01 17.13 -10.18
CA ILE A 13 -16.03 17.99 -11.37
C ILE A 13 -17.44 18.56 -11.61
N LYS A 14 -18.46 17.69 -11.58
CA LYS A 14 -19.85 18.09 -11.82
C LYS A 14 -20.35 19.11 -10.80
N ASN A 15 -19.93 18.97 -9.55
CA ASN A 15 -20.29 19.88 -8.46
C ASN A 15 -19.49 21.20 -8.47
N GLY A 16 -18.41 21.28 -9.24
CA GLY A 16 -17.53 22.45 -9.31
C GLY A 16 -16.46 22.51 -8.19
N ASP A 17 -16.33 21.44 -7.39
CA ASP A 17 -15.33 21.33 -6.32
C ASP A 17 -13.91 21.18 -6.88
N VAL A 18 -13.79 20.59 -8.07
CA VAL A 18 -12.52 20.40 -8.78
C VAL A 18 -12.67 20.91 -10.22
N ARG A 19 -11.63 21.60 -10.72
CA ARG A 19 -11.56 22.00 -12.12
C ARG A 19 -11.06 20.83 -12.98
N PRO A 20 -11.62 20.59 -14.17
CA PRO A 20 -11.11 19.56 -15.07
C PRO A 20 -9.61 19.72 -15.35
N ASP A 21 -8.83 18.69 -15.04
CA ASP A 21 -7.40 18.61 -15.32
C ASP A 21 -7.10 17.29 -16.06
N PRO A 22 -6.51 17.31 -17.28
CA PRO A 22 -6.19 16.10 -18.04
C PRO A 22 -5.24 15.13 -17.32
N ALA A 23 -4.30 15.62 -16.53
CA ALA A 23 -3.36 14.79 -15.77
C ALA A 23 -4.09 14.09 -14.61
N GLN A 24 -4.99 14.80 -13.93
CA GLN A 24 -5.84 14.20 -12.90
C GLN A 24 -6.78 13.15 -13.49
N ALA A 25 -7.42 13.45 -14.62
CA ALA A 25 -8.29 12.51 -15.34
C ALA A 25 -7.55 11.24 -15.78
N HIS A 26 -6.31 11.38 -16.28
CA HIS A 26 -5.48 10.22 -16.60
C HIS A 26 -5.13 9.40 -15.35
N ALA A 27 -4.70 10.06 -14.27
CA ALA A 27 -4.31 9.40 -13.02
C ALA A 27 -5.48 8.65 -12.37
N ILE A 28 -6.66 9.27 -12.25
CA ILE A 28 -7.84 8.60 -11.69
C ILE A 28 -8.28 7.42 -12.55
N GLY A 29 -8.17 7.52 -13.89
CA GLY A 29 -8.43 6.39 -14.77
C GLY A 29 -7.47 5.21 -14.54
N ARG A 30 -6.21 5.46 -14.14
CA ARG A 30 -5.27 4.40 -13.75
C ARG A 30 -5.67 3.77 -12.42
N LEU A 31 -6.05 4.59 -11.45
CA LEU A 31 -6.51 4.16 -10.13
C LEU A 31 -7.80 3.33 -10.23
N GLN A 32 -8.73 3.73 -11.10
CA GLN A 32 -9.94 2.98 -11.43
C GLN A 32 -9.61 1.57 -11.93
N ARG A 33 -8.73 1.45 -12.94
CA ARG A 33 -8.31 0.15 -13.46
C ARG A 33 -7.59 -0.71 -12.42
N LEU A 34 -6.83 -0.09 -11.51
CA LEU A 34 -6.25 -0.82 -10.39
C LEU A 34 -7.36 -1.31 -9.44
N SER A 35 -8.32 -0.45 -9.09
CA SER A 35 -9.48 -0.80 -8.24
C SER A 35 -10.23 -2.01 -8.77
N GLU A 36 -10.49 -2.06 -10.08
CA GLU A 36 -11.11 -3.20 -10.77
C GLU A 36 -10.28 -4.47 -10.65
N ARG A 37 -8.95 -4.39 -10.84
CA ARG A 37 -8.05 -5.54 -10.70
C ARG A 37 -7.91 -6.05 -9.26
N LEU A 38 -8.21 -5.20 -8.28
CA LEU A 38 -8.22 -5.57 -6.87
C LEU A 38 -9.52 -6.30 -6.47
N GLN A 39 -10.58 -6.21 -7.28
CA GLN A 39 -11.80 -6.98 -7.07
C GLN A 39 -11.51 -8.48 -7.14
N GLY A 40 -11.90 -9.23 -6.11
CA GLY A 40 -11.64 -10.66 -6.00
C GLY A 40 -10.20 -11.04 -5.63
N TYR A 41 -9.22 -10.14 -5.79
CA TYR A 41 -7.83 -10.38 -5.38
C TYR A 41 -7.71 -10.61 -3.86
N GLY A 42 -8.55 -9.94 -3.05
CA GLY A 42 -8.54 -10.11 -1.60
C GLY A 42 -8.79 -11.55 -1.12
N SER A 43 -9.44 -12.40 -1.94
CA SER A 43 -9.74 -13.80 -1.59
C SER A 43 -8.48 -14.64 -1.32
N GLN A 44 -7.35 -14.32 -1.97
CA GLN A 44 -6.06 -14.98 -1.74
C GLN A 44 -5.19 -14.30 -0.68
N MET A 45 -5.55 -13.07 -0.29
CA MET A 45 -4.89 -12.31 0.78
C MET A 45 -5.50 -12.61 2.15
N GLY A 46 -6.73 -13.14 2.16
CA GLY A 46 -7.43 -13.57 3.37
C GLY A 46 -6.70 -14.66 4.14
N ARG A 47 -6.75 -14.52 5.47
CA ARG A 47 -6.15 -15.39 6.51
C ARG A 47 -6.21 -16.86 6.15
N SER A 48 -5.20 -17.60 6.60
CA SER A 48 -5.14 -19.08 6.64
C SER A 48 -6.41 -19.69 7.26
N GLY A 49 -7.50 -19.68 6.51
CA GLY A 49 -8.69 -20.45 6.75
C GLY A 49 -8.29 -21.90 6.52
N TRP A 50 -8.85 -22.78 7.32
CA TRP A 50 -8.78 -24.23 7.18
C TRP A 50 -8.77 -24.72 5.71
N ALA A 51 -9.47 -24.05 4.79
CA ALA A 51 -9.47 -24.31 3.34
C ALA A 51 -8.08 -24.21 2.66
N ALA A 52 -7.24 -23.24 3.02
CA ALA A 52 -5.87 -23.13 2.50
C ALA A 52 -4.94 -24.21 3.09
N ARG A 53 -5.23 -24.67 4.32
CA ARG A 53 -4.52 -25.78 4.98
C ARG A 53 -4.90 -27.16 4.41
N LEU A 54 -6.10 -27.29 3.85
CA LEU A 54 -6.57 -28.52 3.20
C LEU A 54 -6.16 -28.65 1.72
N GLY A 55 -5.33 -27.74 1.21
CA GLY A 55 -4.87 -27.81 -0.18
C GLY A 55 -5.95 -27.55 -1.23
N LEU A 56 -7.13 -27.06 -0.82
CA LEU A 56 -8.25 -26.71 -1.70
C LEU A 56 -8.15 -25.28 -2.25
N GLY A 57 -6.96 -24.67 -2.17
CA GLY A 57 -6.71 -23.32 -2.67
C GLY A 57 -6.63 -23.32 -4.20
N GLY A 58 -7.50 -22.54 -4.85
CA GLY A 58 -7.39 -22.25 -6.27
C GLY A 58 -6.03 -21.64 -6.64
N ARG A 59 -5.70 -21.65 -7.93
CA ARG A 59 -4.42 -21.15 -8.45
C ARG A 59 -4.25 -19.68 -8.03
N LYS A 60 -3.20 -19.37 -7.26
CA LYS A 60 -2.89 -17.99 -6.85
C LYS A 60 -2.71 -17.11 -8.09
N GLN A 61 -3.46 -16.02 -8.14
CA GLN A 61 -3.32 -15.00 -9.17
C GLN A 61 -2.11 -14.11 -8.85
N PRO A 62 -1.37 -13.65 -9.87
CA PRO A 62 -0.27 -12.71 -9.66
C PRO A 62 -0.79 -11.40 -9.06
N ALA A 63 -0.02 -10.81 -8.15
CA ALA A 63 -0.37 -9.53 -7.53
C ALA A 63 -0.54 -8.42 -8.58
N PRO A 64 -1.63 -7.63 -8.54
CA PRO A 64 -1.75 -6.45 -9.36
C PRO A 64 -0.57 -5.50 -9.14
N LYS A 65 0.05 -5.04 -10.23
CA LYS A 65 1.07 -3.99 -10.15
C LYS A 65 0.44 -2.71 -9.58
N GLY A 66 1.09 -2.16 -8.57
CA GLY A 66 0.77 -0.90 -7.93
C GLY A 66 0.94 0.33 -8.82
N ILE A 67 0.75 1.51 -8.24
CA ILE A 67 0.85 2.80 -8.94
C ILE A 67 1.74 3.75 -8.12
N TYR A 68 2.70 4.39 -8.79
CA TYR A 68 3.46 5.52 -8.24
C TYR A 68 3.06 6.79 -9.01
N MET A 69 2.35 7.68 -8.33
CA MET A 69 1.90 8.96 -8.87
C MET A 69 2.88 10.05 -8.46
N TRP A 70 3.43 10.78 -9.42
CA TRP A 70 4.33 11.89 -9.12
C TRP A 70 3.92 13.16 -9.85
N GLY A 71 4.34 14.31 -9.30
CA GLY A 71 4.08 15.63 -9.87
C GLY A 71 4.29 16.72 -8.84
N GLY A 72 4.26 17.98 -9.27
CA GLY A 72 4.50 19.13 -8.39
C GLY A 72 3.50 19.25 -7.21
N VAL A 73 3.84 20.14 -6.28
CA VAL A 73 2.98 20.51 -5.14
C VAL A 73 1.66 21.09 -5.64
N GLY A 74 0.56 20.82 -4.94
CA GLY A 74 -0.77 21.39 -5.25
C GLY A 74 -1.45 20.80 -6.49
N ARG A 75 -0.98 19.67 -7.03
CA ARG A 75 -1.55 19.03 -8.23
C ARG A 75 -2.70 18.05 -7.97
N GLY A 76 -3.15 17.93 -6.72
CA GLY A 76 -4.29 17.07 -6.35
C GLY A 76 -3.95 15.59 -6.14
N LYS A 77 -2.68 15.21 -6.03
CA LYS A 77 -2.24 13.81 -5.83
C LYS A 77 -2.88 13.15 -4.60
N THR A 78 -2.87 13.83 -3.46
CA THR A 78 -3.49 13.36 -2.21
C THR A 78 -5.00 13.17 -2.39
N MET A 79 -5.69 14.14 -2.98
CA MET A 79 -7.12 14.01 -3.30
C MET A 79 -7.41 12.77 -4.17
N LEU A 80 -6.61 12.53 -5.22
CA LEU A 80 -6.77 11.33 -6.05
C LEU A 80 -6.49 10.04 -5.28
N MET A 81 -5.51 10.05 -4.37
CA MET A 81 -5.24 8.93 -3.47
C MET A 81 -6.43 8.68 -2.54
N ASP A 82 -7.01 9.73 -1.95
CA ASP A 82 -8.16 9.63 -1.05
C ASP A 82 -9.37 9.04 -1.76
N LEU A 83 -9.69 9.56 -2.96
CA LEU A 83 -10.76 9.01 -3.79
C LEU A 83 -10.55 7.52 -4.09
N PHE A 84 -9.34 7.11 -4.45
CA PHE A 84 -9.03 5.70 -4.64
C PHE A 84 -9.19 4.91 -3.34
N PHE A 85 -8.59 5.39 -2.25
CA PHE A 85 -8.59 4.70 -0.98
C PHE A 85 -10.00 4.51 -0.45
N GLU A 86 -10.87 5.51 -0.53
CA GLU A 86 -12.26 5.44 -0.07
C GLU A 86 -13.11 4.51 -0.95
N HIS A 87 -12.94 4.56 -2.27
CA HIS A 87 -13.83 3.91 -3.23
C HIS A 87 -13.35 2.57 -3.79
N THR A 88 -12.16 2.10 -3.38
CA THR A 88 -11.67 0.77 -3.75
C THR A 88 -12.27 -0.34 -2.86
N PRO A 89 -12.73 -1.46 -3.46
CA PRO A 89 -13.40 -2.58 -2.77
C PRO A 89 -12.40 -3.49 -2.05
N VAL A 90 -11.54 -2.89 -1.23
CA VAL A 90 -10.57 -3.58 -0.37
C VAL A 90 -10.84 -3.15 1.07
N GLU A 91 -11.07 -4.12 1.95
CA GLU A 91 -11.29 -3.86 3.38
C GLU A 91 -9.97 -3.71 4.13
N ALA A 92 -9.03 -4.64 3.91
CA ALA A 92 -7.71 -4.63 4.54
C ALA A 92 -6.74 -3.70 3.77
N LYS A 93 -7.00 -2.39 3.91
CA LYS A 93 -6.22 -1.30 3.31
C LYS A 93 -5.74 -0.32 4.37
N LYS A 94 -4.58 0.30 4.14
CA LYS A 94 -4.02 1.33 5.02
C LYS A 94 -3.55 2.53 4.21
N HIS A 95 -4.03 3.72 4.58
CA HIS A 95 -3.53 5.00 4.08
C HIS A 95 -2.63 5.63 5.15
N VAL A 96 -1.39 6.00 4.80
CA VAL A 96 -0.43 6.55 5.76
C VAL A 96 0.60 7.44 5.08
N HIS A 97 0.99 8.54 5.73
CA HIS A 97 2.15 9.32 5.30
C HIS A 97 3.43 8.49 5.40
N PHE A 98 4.27 8.55 4.38
CA PHE A 98 5.46 7.72 4.29
C PHE A 98 6.42 7.89 5.49
N HIS A 99 6.63 9.11 5.96
CA HIS A 99 7.48 9.37 7.13
C HIS A 99 6.94 8.69 8.41
N ALA A 100 5.63 8.74 8.63
CA ALA A 100 5.00 8.09 9.78
C ALA A 100 5.12 6.56 9.70
N PHE A 101 5.06 6.00 8.49
CA PHE A 101 5.34 4.59 8.26
C PHE A 101 6.80 4.23 8.62
N MET A 102 7.77 5.03 8.18
CA MET A 102 9.19 4.79 8.50
C MET A 102 9.49 4.86 9.99
N GLN A 103 8.88 5.81 10.71
CA GLN A 103 9.00 5.86 12.17
C GLN A 103 8.48 4.58 12.84
N GLU A 104 7.36 4.02 12.35
CA GLU A 104 6.82 2.76 12.85
C GLU A 104 7.74 1.57 12.54
N VAL A 105 8.30 1.52 11.33
CA VAL A 105 9.29 0.51 10.93
C VAL A 105 10.50 0.56 11.88
N HIS A 106 11.05 1.74 12.13
CA HIS A 106 12.20 1.91 13.04
C HIS A 106 11.88 1.50 14.47
N ARG A 107 10.72 1.91 15.02
CA ARG A 107 10.29 1.49 16.35
C ARG A 107 10.22 -0.03 16.49
N ARG A 108 9.69 -0.72 15.48
CA ARG A 108 9.55 -2.18 15.50
C ARG A 108 10.88 -2.91 15.35
N ILE A 109 11.75 -2.44 14.46
CA ILE A 109 13.11 -2.98 14.34
C ILE A 109 13.88 -2.81 15.65
N HIS A 110 13.76 -1.64 16.28
CA HIS A 110 14.37 -1.38 17.58
C HIS A 110 13.83 -2.33 18.66
N ALA A 111 12.50 -2.44 18.80
CA ALA A 111 11.88 -3.35 19.76
C ALA A 111 12.31 -4.82 19.56
N PHE A 112 12.44 -5.25 18.31
CA PHE A 112 12.94 -6.58 17.98
C PHE A 112 14.38 -6.79 18.45
N ARG A 113 15.27 -5.82 18.20
CA ARG A 113 16.67 -5.86 18.65
C ARG A 113 16.78 -5.89 20.18
N GLU A 114 15.93 -5.14 20.89
CA GLU A 114 15.89 -5.19 22.35
C GLU A 114 15.42 -6.57 22.87
N ALA A 115 14.46 -7.20 22.20
CA ALA A 115 14.05 -8.56 22.52
C ALA A 115 15.15 -9.60 22.27
N GLN A 116 15.99 -9.40 21.24
CA GLN A 116 17.19 -10.24 21.02
C GLN A 116 18.21 -10.10 22.13
N LYS A 117 18.56 -8.86 22.53
CA LYS A 117 19.47 -8.59 23.65
C LYS A 117 18.98 -9.20 24.96
N ALA A 118 17.66 -9.25 25.16
CA ALA A 118 17.04 -9.87 26.32
C ALA A 118 16.93 -11.41 26.24
N GLY A 119 17.49 -12.06 25.21
CA GLY A 119 17.44 -13.52 25.02
C GLY A 119 16.06 -14.08 24.66
N LYS A 120 15.08 -13.23 24.31
CA LYS A 120 13.70 -13.65 23.98
C LYS A 120 13.55 -14.09 22.53
N VAL A 121 14.47 -13.67 21.67
CA VAL A 121 14.52 -13.98 20.24
C VAL A 121 15.98 -14.31 19.90
N GLY A 122 16.22 -15.31 19.04
CA GLY A 122 17.59 -15.66 18.63
C GLY A 122 18.32 -14.50 17.94
N GLU A 123 19.62 -14.37 18.20
CA GLU A 123 20.45 -13.24 17.77
C GLU A 123 20.56 -13.08 16.23
N GLU A 124 20.43 -14.17 15.47
CA GLU A 124 20.56 -14.16 14.01
C GLU A 124 19.24 -13.95 13.25
N LYS A 125 18.12 -13.72 13.94
CA LYS A 125 16.83 -13.55 13.26
C LYS A 125 16.70 -12.15 12.64
N ASP A 126 16.38 -12.09 11.37
CA ASP A 126 16.03 -10.84 10.68
C ASP A 126 14.65 -10.31 11.14
N PRO A 127 14.53 -9.05 11.59
CA PRO A 127 13.24 -8.46 11.96
C PRO A 127 12.29 -8.24 10.79
N LEU A 128 12.78 -8.08 9.55
CA LEU A 128 11.95 -7.61 8.44
C LEU A 128 10.85 -8.60 8.01
N PRO A 129 11.09 -9.92 7.90
CA PRO A 129 10.03 -10.88 7.60
C PRO A 129 8.91 -10.90 8.64
N ALA A 130 9.27 -10.81 9.92
CA ALA A 130 8.30 -10.73 11.00
C ALA A 130 7.48 -9.43 10.90
N LEU A 131 8.14 -8.30 10.64
CA LEU A 131 7.48 -7.01 10.45
C LEU A 131 6.52 -7.04 9.25
N ALA A 132 6.97 -7.53 8.10
CA ALA A 132 6.16 -7.63 6.88
C ALA A 132 4.90 -8.48 7.13
N ARG A 133 5.03 -9.58 7.87
CA ARG A 133 3.87 -10.40 8.26
C ARG A 133 2.85 -9.61 9.08
N VAL A 134 3.29 -8.85 10.07
CA VAL A 134 2.38 -8.00 10.87
C VAL A 134 1.71 -6.93 9.99
N ILE A 135 2.43 -6.34 9.03
CA ILE A 135 1.86 -5.37 8.10
C ILE A 135 0.77 -6.03 7.25
N VAL A 136 1.07 -7.18 6.62
CA VAL A 136 0.13 -7.93 5.76
C VAL A 136 -1.12 -8.37 6.52
N ASP A 137 -0.96 -8.82 7.77
CA ASP A 137 -2.07 -9.23 8.63
C ASP A 137 -3.01 -8.06 8.99
N GLN A 138 -2.53 -6.81 8.89
CA GLN A 138 -3.31 -5.58 9.11
C GLN A 138 -3.88 -5.02 7.79
N ALA A 139 -3.07 -4.96 6.75
CA ALA A 139 -3.44 -4.41 5.45
C ALA A 139 -2.55 -4.97 4.34
N TRP A 140 -3.15 -5.33 3.22
CA TRP A 140 -2.43 -5.80 2.03
C TRP A 140 -2.50 -4.82 0.85
N LEU A 141 -3.34 -3.79 0.93
CA LEU A 141 -3.26 -2.60 0.08
C LEU A 141 -2.69 -1.45 0.90
N LEU A 142 -1.49 -0.99 0.55
CA LEU A 142 -0.82 0.13 1.20
C LEU A 142 -0.88 1.36 0.29
N ALA A 143 -1.55 2.41 0.75
CA ALA A 143 -1.55 3.73 0.14
C ALA A 143 -0.58 4.62 0.94
N PHE A 144 0.51 5.04 0.29
CA PHE A 144 1.47 5.98 0.88
C PHE A 144 1.28 7.37 0.30
N ASP A 145 1.03 8.35 1.16
CA ASP A 145 1.12 9.75 0.78
C ASP A 145 2.55 10.28 1.04
N GLU A 146 2.99 11.21 0.21
CA GLU A 146 4.30 11.89 0.32
C GLU A 146 5.50 10.93 0.37
N PHE A 147 5.52 9.93 -0.50
CA PHE A 147 6.63 8.98 -0.60
C PHE A 147 7.92 9.67 -1.03
N HIS A 148 8.86 9.78 -0.11
CA HIS A 148 10.17 10.37 -0.36
C HIS A 148 11.18 9.78 0.64
N VAL A 149 12.27 9.23 0.12
CA VAL A 149 13.37 8.65 0.89
C VAL A 149 14.57 9.58 0.75
N THR A 150 15.10 10.06 1.88
CA THR A 150 16.25 10.99 1.90
C THR A 150 17.53 10.34 2.38
N ASP A 151 17.44 9.24 3.14
CA ASP A 151 18.57 8.58 3.78
C ASP A 151 18.87 7.21 3.13
N ILE A 152 20.15 6.89 2.95
CA ILE A 152 20.58 5.64 2.30
C ILE A 152 20.32 4.41 3.17
N ALA A 153 20.43 4.54 4.50
CA ALA A 153 20.13 3.45 5.42
C ALA A 153 18.62 3.13 5.41
N ASP A 154 17.77 4.17 5.37
CA ASP A 154 16.33 4.01 5.19
C ASP A 154 16.03 3.30 3.87
N ALA A 155 16.69 3.69 2.78
CA ALA A 155 16.54 3.05 1.47
C ALA A 155 16.90 1.56 1.51
N MET A 156 17.97 1.17 2.21
CA MET A 156 18.36 -0.24 2.36
C MET A 156 17.32 -1.06 3.14
N ILE A 157 16.76 -0.50 4.22
CA ILE A 157 15.69 -1.14 4.99
C ILE A 157 14.43 -1.30 4.12
N LEU A 158 14.07 -0.23 3.42
CA LEU A 158 12.88 -0.17 2.57
C LEU A 158 12.93 -1.15 1.41
N GLY A 159 14.06 -1.26 0.71
CA GLY A 159 14.20 -2.20 -0.41
C GLY A 159 13.87 -3.62 0.02
N ARG A 160 14.51 -4.08 1.10
CA ARG A 160 14.29 -5.42 1.66
C ARG A 160 12.87 -5.61 2.22
N LEU A 161 12.32 -4.60 2.88
CA LEU A 161 10.96 -4.67 3.39
C LEU A 161 9.94 -4.75 2.25
N PHE A 162 10.08 -3.95 1.20
CA PHE A 162 9.18 -3.98 0.05
C PHE A 162 9.30 -5.27 -0.76
N GLU A 163 10.50 -5.81 -0.97
CA GLU A 163 10.68 -7.15 -1.54
C GLU A 163 9.84 -8.17 -0.77
N THR A 164 10.00 -8.20 0.55
CA THR A 164 9.27 -9.13 1.43
C THR A 164 7.75 -8.92 1.40
N LEU A 165 7.29 -7.67 1.27
CA LEU A 165 5.86 -7.34 1.14
C LEU A 165 5.31 -7.79 -0.22
N PHE A 166 6.05 -7.56 -1.31
CA PHE A 166 5.64 -7.94 -2.66
C PHE A 166 5.61 -9.46 -2.85
N GLU A 167 6.56 -10.19 -2.28
CA GLU A 167 6.53 -11.67 -2.23
C GLU A 167 5.28 -12.20 -1.52
N GLN A 168 4.74 -11.44 -0.57
CA GLN A 168 3.49 -11.77 0.13
C GLN A 168 2.23 -11.31 -0.62
N GLY A 169 2.37 -10.63 -1.77
CA GLY A 169 1.24 -10.17 -2.58
C GLY A 169 0.71 -8.79 -2.21
N VAL A 170 1.42 -8.02 -1.39
CA VAL A 170 1.02 -6.64 -1.05
C VAL A 170 1.03 -5.77 -2.29
N VAL A 171 0.00 -4.93 -2.42
CA VAL A 171 -0.11 -3.93 -3.48
C VAL A 171 0.15 -2.55 -2.87
N VAL A 172 1.03 -1.78 -3.50
CA VAL A 172 1.39 -0.43 -3.04
C VAL A 172 0.89 0.61 -4.04
N VAL A 173 0.25 1.66 -3.54
CA VAL A 173 -0.03 2.90 -4.27
C VAL A 173 0.70 4.02 -3.54
N ALA A 174 1.43 4.86 -4.25
CA ALA A 174 2.21 5.92 -3.66
C ALA A 174 2.01 7.24 -4.41
N THR A 175 2.04 8.36 -3.69
CA THR A 175 2.18 9.71 -4.27
C THR A 175 3.57 10.27 -3.94
N SER A 176 4.13 11.11 -4.81
CA SER A 176 5.37 11.83 -4.51
C SER A 176 5.48 13.18 -5.22
N ASN A 177 6.23 14.10 -4.63
CA ASN A 177 6.66 15.33 -5.30
C ASN A 177 7.93 15.13 -6.14
N ARG A 178 8.54 13.95 -6.12
CA ARG A 178 9.75 13.61 -6.88
C ARG A 178 9.45 12.56 -7.94
N HIS A 179 10.15 12.67 -9.06
CA HIS A 179 10.21 11.60 -10.05
C HIS A 179 10.91 10.37 -9.42
N PRO A 180 10.52 9.13 -9.77
CA PRO A 180 11.24 7.91 -9.39
C PRO A 180 12.73 7.94 -9.72
#